data_AF-A0A1S4C2Z2-F1
#
_entry.id   AF-A0A1S4C2Z2-F1
#
_cell.length_a   1.000
_cell.length_b   1.000
_cell.length_c   1.000
_cell.angle_alpha   90.00
_cell.angle_beta   90.00
_cell.angle_gamma   90.00
#
_symmetry.space_group_name_H-M   'P 1'
#
loop_
_entity.id
_entity.type
_entity.pdbx_description
1 polymer ?
#
loop_
_entity_poly.entity_id
_entity_poly.type
_entity_poly.pdbx_seq_one_letter_code
_entity_poly.pdbx_strand_id
1 'polypeptide(L)'
;MLRDVSACNTYNYGDALYWDARYLQEAGCGSFDWYQRYSALRPFVRNYVPTSSRILMVGCGNAVMSEDMVKDGYEEIVNVDISTVAIDMMRRKYEHVPQLKYMQMDVRDMSFFPDESFDAVIDKGTLDSLMCGANAPICAGQMLGEVSRLLRHGGVYMLITYGDPTARMPHLSRPVFNWKIELYIIPRPGIQKPGDSHSNVKSYLEPIPLTEKGLLPADYVMEDPDAHFIYICKKIDERVDLSNKSADI
;
A
#
# COMPACT_ATOMS: atom_id res chain seq x y z
N MET A 1 16.20 29.41 -32.89
CA MET A 1 17.00 29.14 -31.69
C MET A 1 16.15 28.24 -30.80
N LEU A 2 16.49 26.94 -30.78
CA LEU A 2 15.72 25.88 -30.14
C LEU A 2 15.66 26.11 -28.64
N ARG A 3 14.46 26.07 -28.06
CA ARG A 3 14.29 25.99 -26.60
C ARG A 3 14.67 24.58 -26.19
N ASP A 4 15.68 24.50 -25.33
CA ASP A 4 16.13 23.31 -24.64
C ASP A 4 14.99 22.78 -23.75
N VAL A 5 14.53 21.55 -24.01
CA VAL A 5 13.40 20.89 -23.32
C VAL A 5 13.92 19.88 -22.29
N SER A 6 15.16 19.99 -21.83
CA SER A 6 15.81 18.96 -21.00
C SER A 6 15.62 19.07 -19.47
N ALA A 7 14.59 19.75 -18.96
CA ALA A 7 14.44 19.94 -17.51
C ALA A 7 13.02 19.81 -16.93
N CYS A 8 12.13 19.02 -17.54
CA CYS A 8 10.90 18.59 -16.88
C CYS A 8 10.53 17.17 -17.35
N ASN A 9 10.90 16.15 -16.57
CA ASN A 9 10.38 14.80 -16.77
C ASN A 9 8.90 14.80 -16.32
N THR A 10 8.01 15.29 -17.17
CA THR A 10 6.56 15.37 -16.97
C THR A 10 5.92 13.99 -17.18
N TYR A 11 6.31 12.99 -16.39
CA TYR A 11 5.61 11.71 -16.39
C TYR A 11 4.37 11.84 -15.49
N ASN A 12 3.18 11.84 -16.09
CA ASN A 12 1.92 11.89 -15.36
C ASN A 12 1.56 10.50 -14.82
N TYR A 13 2.20 10.09 -13.71
CA TYR A 13 1.97 8.78 -13.07
C TYR A 13 0.55 8.59 -12.51
N GLY A 14 -0.30 9.62 -12.54
CA GLY A 14 -1.73 9.52 -12.22
C GLY A 14 -2.62 9.24 -13.43
N ASP A 15 -2.07 9.09 -14.63
CA ASP A 15 -2.82 8.91 -15.89
C ASP A 15 -2.83 7.46 -16.34
N ALA A 16 -4.00 6.96 -16.72
CA ALA A 16 -4.17 5.63 -17.28
C ALA A 16 -3.35 5.42 -18.55
N LEU A 17 -3.23 6.44 -19.41
CA LEU A 17 -2.50 6.34 -20.68
C LEU A 17 -1.00 6.11 -20.47
N TYR A 18 -0.43 6.70 -19.41
CA TYR A 18 0.96 6.47 -19.04
C TYR A 18 1.18 5.00 -18.67
N TRP A 19 0.31 4.45 -17.81
CA TRP A 19 0.41 3.08 -17.35
C TRP A 19 0.11 2.07 -18.46
N ASP A 20 -0.91 2.29 -19.29
CA ASP A 20 -1.21 1.45 -20.44
C ASP A 20 0.00 1.37 -21.39
N ALA A 21 0.63 2.51 -21.71
CA ALA A 21 1.83 2.53 -22.56
C ALA A 21 3.00 1.76 -21.93
N ARG A 22 3.21 1.92 -20.61
CA ARG A 22 4.26 1.19 -19.89
C ARG A 22 4.01 -0.32 -19.91
N TYR A 23 2.80 -0.76 -19.57
CA TYR A 23 2.47 -2.19 -19.52
C TYR A 23 2.50 -2.84 -20.91
N LEU A 24 2.16 -2.10 -21.98
CA LEU A 24 2.35 -2.56 -23.35
C LEU A 24 3.83 -2.72 -23.71
N GLN A 25 4.69 -1.78 -23.31
CA GLN A 25 6.12 -1.86 -23.57
C GLN A 25 6.80 -3.01 -22.80
N GLU A 26 6.33 -3.28 -21.60
CA GLU A 26 6.82 -4.37 -20.75
C GLU A 26 6.09 -5.71 -21.00
N ALA A 27 5.14 -5.75 -21.96
CA ALA A 27 4.42 -6.96 -22.32
C ALA A 27 5.39 -8.02 -22.86
N GLY A 28 5.72 -9.00 -22.02
CA GLY A 28 6.67 -10.08 -22.33
C GLY A 28 7.97 -10.05 -21.53
N CYS A 29 8.26 -8.96 -20.80
CA CYS A 29 9.45 -8.83 -19.95
C CYS A 29 9.27 -9.42 -18.53
N GLY A 30 8.09 -9.98 -18.24
CA GLY A 30 7.74 -10.57 -16.95
C GLY A 30 7.00 -9.60 -16.01
N SER A 31 6.78 -10.05 -14.77
CA SER A 31 6.10 -9.27 -13.73
C SER A 31 7.06 -8.33 -13.00
N PHE A 32 6.64 -7.08 -12.76
CA PHE A 32 7.41 -6.09 -12.03
C PHE A 32 6.80 -5.82 -10.64
N ASP A 33 7.63 -5.86 -9.60
CA ASP A 33 7.21 -5.51 -8.24
C ASP A 33 7.94 -4.26 -7.78
N TRP A 34 7.20 -3.18 -7.63
CA TRP A 34 7.68 -1.99 -6.93
C TRP A 34 7.94 -2.31 -5.45
N TYR A 35 9.02 -1.73 -4.94
CA TYR A 35 9.53 -1.85 -3.57
C TYR A 35 9.96 -3.25 -3.15
N GLN A 36 9.09 -3.98 -2.47
CA GLN A 36 9.40 -5.24 -1.81
C GLN A 36 8.62 -6.39 -2.45
N ARG A 37 9.26 -7.56 -2.49
CA ARG A 37 8.56 -8.81 -2.79
C ARG A 37 7.76 -9.28 -1.58
N TYR A 38 6.76 -10.12 -1.83
CA TYR A 38 5.92 -10.65 -0.77
C TYR A 38 6.72 -11.35 0.33
N SER A 39 7.82 -12.03 0.01
CA SER A 39 8.67 -12.70 1.01
C SER A 39 9.15 -11.79 2.14
N ALA A 40 9.49 -10.52 1.84
CA ALA A 40 9.89 -9.54 2.84
C ALA A 40 8.69 -8.91 3.57
N LEU A 41 7.55 -8.78 2.89
CA LEU A 41 6.32 -8.20 3.45
C LEU A 41 5.51 -9.21 4.28
N ARG A 42 5.71 -10.51 4.04
CA ARG A 42 4.93 -11.62 4.61
C ARG A 42 4.77 -11.53 6.13
N PRO A 43 5.80 -11.23 6.95
CA PRO A 43 5.64 -11.11 8.39
C PRO A 43 4.61 -10.04 8.78
N PHE A 44 4.62 -8.89 8.10
CA PHE A 44 3.69 -7.79 8.35
C PHE A 44 2.28 -8.16 7.87
N VAL A 45 2.15 -8.66 6.64
CA VAL A 45 0.83 -9.06 6.10
C VAL A 45 0.19 -10.12 7.00
N ARG A 46 0.94 -11.15 7.41
CA ARG A 46 0.44 -12.19 8.33
C ARG A 46 0.08 -11.68 9.72
N ASN A 47 0.76 -10.66 10.23
CA ASN A 47 0.49 -10.11 11.55
C ASN A 47 -0.81 -9.31 11.59
N TYR A 48 -1.16 -8.63 10.49
CA TYR A 48 -2.29 -7.70 10.46
C TYR A 48 -3.49 -8.17 9.64
N VAL A 49 -3.31 -9.11 8.71
CA VAL A 49 -4.33 -9.54 7.77
C VAL A 49 -4.52 -11.05 7.87
N PRO A 50 -5.60 -11.53 8.52
CA PRO A 50 -5.98 -12.94 8.49
C PRO A 50 -6.14 -13.48 7.07
N THR A 51 -5.88 -14.77 6.85
CA THR A 51 -5.99 -15.37 5.51
C THR A 51 -7.41 -15.44 4.97
N SER A 52 -8.40 -15.47 5.87
CA SER A 52 -9.83 -15.42 5.54
C SER A 52 -10.34 -13.99 5.28
N SER A 53 -9.47 -12.98 5.39
CA SER A 53 -9.86 -11.59 5.15
C SER A 53 -10.15 -11.34 3.69
N ARG A 54 -11.19 -10.55 3.42
CA ARG A 54 -11.46 -10.01 2.09
C ARG A 54 -10.56 -8.81 1.82
N ILE A 55 -9.64 -8.94 0.87
CA ILE A 55 -8.56 -7.97 0.64
C ILE A 55 -8.78 -7.20 -0.66
N LEU A 56 -8.54 -5.89 -0.62
CA LEU A 56 -8.43 -5.05 -1.82
C LEU A 56 -6.97 -4.65 -2.05
N MET A 57 -6.40 -5.02 -3.19
CA MET A 57 -5.11 -4.55 -3.66
C MET A 57 -5.33 -3.36 -4.60
N VAL A 58 -4.95 -2.16 -4.17
CA VAL A 58 -5.15 -0.92 -4.94
C VAL A 58 -3.93 -0.62 -5.82
N GLY A 59 -4.15 -0.41 -7.12
CA GLY A 59 -3.10 -0.24 -8.13
C GLY A 59 -2.20 -1.48 -8.21
N CYS A 60 -2.80 -2.62 -8.54
CA CYS A 60 -2.11 -3.91 -8.51
C CYS A 60 -1.04 -4.06 -9.61
N GLY A 61 -1.15 -3.32 -10.71
CA GLY A 61 -0.29 -3.45 -11.87
C GLY A 61 -0.12 -4.89 -12.35
N ASN A 62 1.12 -5.27 -12.65
CA ASN A 62 1.52 -6.64 -13.00
C ASN A 62 2.30 -7.34 -11.86
N ALA A 63 2.17 -6.85 -10.62
CA ALA A 63 2.84 -7.38 -9.43
C ALA A 63 2.45 -8.84 -9.13
N VAL A 64 3.37 -9.62 -8.54
CA VAL A 64 3.07 -11.02 -8.13
C VAL A 64 2.67 -11.15 -6.66
N MET A 65 2.65 -10.05 -5.90
CA MET A 65 2.31 -10.07 -4.47
C MET A 65 1.01 -10.84 -4.18
N SER A 66 -0.05 -10.60 -4.96
CA SER A 66 -1.34 -11.29 -4.77
C SER A 66 -1.26 -12.80 -5.05
N GLU A 67 -0.49 -13.23 -6.06
CA GLU A 67 -0.30 -14.66 -6.36
C GLU A 67 0.41 -15.35 -5.18
N ASP A 68 1.44 -14.71 -4.62
CA ASP A 68 2.22 -15.27 -3.53
C ASP A 68 1.43 -15.28 -2.21
N MET A 69 0.55 -14.29 -2.01
CA MET A 69 -0.43 -14.33 -0.93
C MET A 69 -1.39 -15.52 -1.08
N VAL A 70 -1.95 -15.77 -2.26
CA VAL A 70 -2.81 -16.96 -2.46
C VAL A 70 -2.06 -18.25 -2.20
N LYS A 71 -0.79 -18.37 -2.62
CA LYS A 71 0.08 -19.52 -2.27
C LYS A 71 0.32 -19.64 -0.77
N ASP A 72 0.31 -18.53 -0.03
CA ASP A 72 0.38 -18.49 1.44
C ASP A 72 -0.99 -18.69 2.12
N GLY A 73 -2.05 -18.99 1.35
CA GLY A 73 -3.35 -19.41 1.87
C GLY A 73 -4.41 -18.32 1.97
N TYR A 74 -4.19 -17.14 1.40
CA TYR A 74 -5.23 -16.10 1.35
C TYR A 74 -6.35 -16.46 0.37
N GLU A 75 -7.59 -16.24 0.78
CA GLU A 75 -8.77 -16.83 0.12
C GLU A 75 -9.48 -15.90 -0.85
N GLU A 76 -9.48 -14.58 -0.60
CA GLU A 76 -10.17 -13.61 -1.46
C GLU A 76 -9.38 -12.30 -1.60
N ILE A 77 -8.79 -12.10 -2.78
CA ILE A 77 -8.06 -10.88 -3.13
C ILE A 77 -8.67 -10.25 -4.38
N VAL A 78 -9.22 -9.05 -4.22
CA VAL A 78 -9.69 -8.20 -5.32
C VAL A 78 -8.58 -7.23 -5.68
N ASN A 79 -8.17 -7.24 -6.93
CA ASN A 79 -7.08 -6.44 -7.46
C ASN A 79 -7.67 -5.41 -8.41
N VAL A 80 -7.38 -4.13 -8.15
CA VAL A 80 -7.82 -3.03 -9.00
C VAL A 80 -6.67 -2.23 -9.56
N ASP A 81 -6.81 -1.78 -10.80
CA ASP A 81 -5.87 -0.88 -11.44
C ASP A 81 -6.60 0.01 -12.45
N ILE A 82 -6.07 1.21 -12.68
CA ILE A 82 -6.64 2.14 -13.66
C ILE A 82 -6.37 1.66 -15.10
N SER A 83 -5.28 0.92 -15.30
CA SER A 83 -4.85 0.39 -16.60
C SER A 83 -5.68 -0.82 -17.02
N THR A 84 -6.39 -0.68 -18.14
CA THR A 84 -7.08 -1.81 -18.78
C THR A 84 -6.10 -2.90 -19.21
N VAL A 85 -4.93 -2.49 -19.71
CA VAL A 85 -3.90 -3.39 -20.21
C VAL A 85 -3.40 -4.30 -19.09
N ALA A 86 -3.05 -3.73 -17.93
CA ALA A 86 -2.61 -4.51 -16.78
C ALA A 86 -3.68 -5.51 -16.32
N ILE A 87 -4.93 -5.03 -16.20
CA ILE A 87 -6.05 -5.87 -15.76
C ILE A 87 -6.29 -7.02 -16.73
N ASP A 88 -6.31 -6.79 -18.03
CA ASP A 88 -6.53 -7.85 -19.02
C ASP A 88 -5.38 -8.86 -19.04
N MET A 89 -4.13 -8.40 -18.90
CA MET A 89 -2.97 -9.28 -18.78
C MET A 89 -3.09 -10.19 -17.56
N MET A 90 -3.42 -9.62 -16.39
CA MET A 90 -3.48 -10.35 -15.13
C MET A 90 -4.69 -11.28 -15.06
N ARG A 91 -5.85 -10.87 -15.61
CA ARG A 91 -7.03 -11.73 -15.78
C ARG A 91 -6.69 -12.99 -16.57
N ARG A 92 -6.03 -12.84 -17.71
CA ARG A 92 -5.62 -14.00 -18.54
C ARG A 92 -4.60 -14.88 -17.81
N LYS A 93 -3.62 -14.25 -17.14
CA LYS A 93 -2.55 -14.99 -16.44
C LYS A 93 -3.10 -15.87 -15.31
N TYR A 94 -4.08 -15.39 -14.55
CA TYR A 94 -4.63 -16.08 -13.38
C TYR A 94 -6.09 -16.51 -13.51
N GLU A 95 -6.58 -16.71 -14.73
CA GLU A 95 -7.97 -17.15 -14.99
C GLU A 95 -8.33 -18.45 -14.23
N HIS A 96 -7.32 -19.29 -13.97
CA HIS A 96 -7.44 -20.57 -13.26
C HIS A 96 -7.31 -20.45 -11.73
N VAL A 97 -7.11 -19.24 -11.17
CA VAL A 97 -6.93 -19.00 -9.73
C VAL A 97 -8.14 -18.24 -9.19
N PRO A 98 -9.18 -18.93 -8.68
CA PRO A 98 -10.47 -18.31 -8.32
C PRO A 98 -10.39 -17.31 -7.15
N GLN A 99 -9.34 -17.39 -6.32
CA GLN A 99 -9.07 -16.46 -5.22
C GLN A 99 -8.69 -15.06 -5.72
N LEU A 100 -8.18 -14.95 -6.96
CA LEU A 100 -7.73 -13.69 -7.54
C LEU A 100 -8.79 -13.11 -8.47
N LYS A 101 -9.35 -11.98 -8.06
CA LYS A 101 -10.27 -11.18 -8.89
C LYS A 101 -9.52 -9.95 -9.38
N TYR A 102 -9.69 -9.61 -10.65
CA TYR A 102 -9.08 -8.42 -11.25
C TYR A 102 -10.16 -7.55 -11.87
N MET A 103 -10.13 -6.24 -11.62
CA MET A 103 -11.12 -5.29 -12.10
C MET A 103 -10.47 -3.95 -12.46
N GLN A 104 -10.81 -3.39 -13.62
CA GLN A 104 -10.41 -2.02 -13.93
C GLN A 104 -11.17 -1.06 -13.02
N MET A 105 -10.45 -0.18 -12.33
CA MET A 105 -11.05 0.83 -11.46
C MET A 105 -10.07 1.97 -11.19
N ASP A 106 -10.60 3.18 -11.09
CA ASP A 106 -9.85 4.31 -10.55
C ASP A 106 -9.95 4.31 -9.02
N VAL A 107 -8.82 4.25 -8.33
CA VAL A 107 -8.80 4.21 -6.85
C VAL A 107 -9.33 5.48 -6.20
N ARG A 108 -9.50 6.57 -6.97
CA ARG A 108 -10.13 7.82 -6.52
C ARG A 108 -11.66 7.75 -6.51
N ASP A 109 -12.24 6.77 -7.21
CA ASP A 109 -13.68 6.49 -7.23
C ASP A 109 -13.90 4.97 -7.29
N MET A 110 -14.10 4.39 -6.11
CA MET A 110 -14.39 2.98 -5.90
C MET A 110 -15.84 2.78 -5.44
N SER A 111 -16.75 3.66 -5.89
CA SER A 111 -18.18 3.65 -5.56
C SER A 111 -18.92 2.37 -5.97
N PHE A 112 -18.33 1.56 -6.87
CA PHE A 112 -18.80 0.22 -7.18
C PHE A 112 -18.90 -0.69 -5.94
N PHE A 113 -17.98 -0.52 -4.98
CA PHE A 113 -17.97 -1.32 -3.76
C PHE A 113 -18.78 -0.62 -2.66
N PRO A 114 -19.64 -1.38 -1.94
CA PRO A 114 -20.30 -0.86 -0.75
C PRO A 114 -19.31 -0.45 0.33
N ASP A 115 -19.74 0.47 1.18
CA ASP A 115 -19.03 0.84 2.40
C ASP A 115 -18.75 -0.40 3.26
N GLU A 116 -17.63 -0.38 3.98
CA GLU A 116 -17.24 -1.43 4.95
C GLU A 116 -17.15 -2.85 4.35
N SER A 117 -16.94 -2.97 3.04
CA SER A 117 -16.93 -4.26 2.34
C SER A 117 -15.60 -5.02 2.40
N PHE A 118 -14.52 -4.41 2.88
CA PHE A 118 -13.19 -5.03 2.94
C PHE A 118 -12.64 -5.10 4.36
N ASP A 119 -11.94 -6.20 4.65
CA ASP A 119 -11.19 -6.42 5.91
C ASP A 119 -9.84 -5.71 5.87
N ALA A 120 -9.20 -5.71 4.70
CA ALA A 120 -7.93 -5.06 4.50
C ALA A 120 -7.83 -4.42 3.11
N VAL A 121 -7.12 -3.31 3.05
CA VAL A 121 -6.71 -2.65 1.81
C VAL A 121 -5.18 -2.59 1.82
N ILE A 122 -4.54 -3.06 0.76
CA ILE A 122 -3.08 -3.04 0.61
C ILE A 122 -2.75 -2.11 -0.57
N ASP A 123 -1.94 -1.09 -0.29
CA ASP A 123 -1.36 -0.18 -1.27
C ASP A 123 0.16 -0.40 -1.31
N LYS A 124 0.67 -0.71 -2.50
CA LYS A 124 2.11 -0.83 -2.75
C LYS A 124 2.55 0.09 -3.89
N GLY A 125 2.65 1.38 -3.59
CA GLY A 125 3.17 2.41 -4.51
C GLY A 125 2.13 3.16 -5.32
N THR A 126 0.86 2.90 -5.08
CA THR A 126 -0.24 3.55 -5.78
C THR A 126 -0.44 4.97 -5.27
N LEU A 127 -0.45 5.19 -3.96
CA LEU A 127 -0.43 6.54 -3.39
C LEU A 127 0.79 7.34 -3.87
N ASP A 128 1.95 6.69 -4.00
CA ASP A 128 3.18 7.34 -4.47
C ASP A 128 3.02 7.84 -5.91
N SER A 129 2.42 6.99 -6.76
CA SER A 129 2.10 7.33 -8.16
C SER A 129 1.14 8.52 -8.25
N LEU A 130 0.09 8.55 -7.42
CA LEU A 130 -0.83 9.69 -7.35
C LEU A 130 -0.14 10.97 -6.88
N MET A 131 0.83 10.85 -5.96
CA MET A 131 1.56 11.99 -5.42
C MET A 131 2.57 12.61 -6.40
N CYS A 132 2.95 11.89 -7.46
CA CYS A 132 3.73 12.44 -8.57
C CYS A 132 2.89 13.14 -9.64
N GLY A 133 1.56 13.02 -9.59
CA GLY A 133 0.64 13.59 -10.57
C GLY A 133 0.26 15.05 -10.32
N ALA A 134 -0.39 15.67 -11.31
CA ALA A 134 -1.05 16.95 -11.11
C ALA A 134 -2.17 16.83 -10.06
N ASN A 135 -2.34 17.85 -9.20
CA ASN A 135 -3.32 17.84 -8.10
C ASN A 135 -3.11 16.73 -7.06
N ALA A 136 -1.88 16.26 -6.87
CA ALA A 136 -1.48 15.22 -5.93
C ALA A 136 -2.23 15.23 -4.57
N PRO A 137 -2.36 16.35 -3.83
CA PRO A 137 -3.08 16.36 -2.56
C PRO A 137 -4.56 16.01 -2.67
N ILE A 138 -5.21 16.40 -3.76
CA ILE A 138 -6.64 16.12 -4.01
C ILE A 138 -6.80 14.64 -4.35
N CYS A 139 -6.00 14.12 -5.28
CA CYS A 139 -6.04 12.72 -5.69
C CYS A 139 -5.74 11.78 -4.51
N ALA A 140 -4.72 12.07 -3.71
CA ALA A 140 -4.41 11.34 -2.49
C ALA A 140 -5.56 11.39 -1.48
N GLY A 141 -6.18 12.57 -1.32
CA GLY A 141 -7.33 12.74 -0.43
C GLY A 141 -8.57 11.95 -0.87
N GLN A 142 -8.83 11.85 -2.18
CA GLN A 142 -9.92 11.05 -2.74
C GLN A 142 -9.67 9.56 -2.54
N MET A 143 -8.49 9.07 -2.91
CA MET A 143 -8.12 7.66 -2.71
C MET A 143 -8.21 7.25 -1.24
N LEU A 144 -7.60 8.01 -0.33
CA LEU A 144 -7.63 7.69 1.11
C LEU A 144 -9.05 7.78 1.70
N GLY A 145 -9.89 8.67 1.16
CA GLY A 145 -11.32 8.72 1.48
C GLY A 145 -12.04 7.43 1.13
N GLU A 146 -11.83 6.93 -0.09
CA GLU A 146 -12.40 5.66 -0.54
C GLU A 146 -11.85 4.47 0.25
N VAL A 147 -10.54 4.44 0.53
CA VAL A 147 -9.93 3.40 1.38
C VAL A 147 -10.58 3.38 2.77
N SER A 148 -10.74 4.55 3.40
CA SER A 148 -11.37 4.64 4.72
C SER A 148 -12.85 4.22 4.68
N ARG A 149 -13.59 4.61 3.64
CA ARG A 149 -15.01 4.22 3.43
C ARG A 149 -15.16 2.70 3.27
N LEU A 150 -14.30 2.08 2.48
CA LEU A 150 -14.38 0.65 2.15
C LEU A 150 -13.93 -0.27 3.27
N LEU A 151 -13.07 0.19 4.16
CA LEU A 151 -12.65 -0.58 5.32
C LEU A 151 -13.76 -0.70 6.35
N ARG A 152 -14.05 -1.93 6.78
CA ARG A 152 -14.88 -2.17 7.97
C ARG A 152 -14.20 -1.66 9.24
N HIS A 153 -14.97 -1.49 10.31
CA HIS A 153 -14.42 -1.27 11.64
C HIS A 153 -13.46 -2.40 12.04
N GLY A 154 -12.30 -2.05 12.60
CA GLY A 154 -11.22 -2.99 12.90
C GLY A 154 -10.38 -3.42 11.67
N GLY A 155 -10.78 -3.02 10.46
CA GLY A 155 -10.04 -3.30 9.23
C GLY A 155 -8.72 -2.53 9.13
N VAL A 156 -7.84 -3.01 8.25
CA VAL A 156 -6.47 -2.52 8.13
C VAL A 156 -6.20 -1.96 6.74
N TYR A 157 -5.72 -0.71 6.68
CA TYR A 157 -5.01 -0.20 5.51
C TYR A 157 -3.50 -0.39 5.71
N MET A 158 -2.86 -1.12 4.79
CA MET A 158 -1.41 -1.31 4.77
C MET A 158 -0.82 -0.57 3.58
N LEU A 159 -0.04 0.47 3.85
CA LEU A 159 0.66 1.25 2.82
C LEU A 159 2.15 0.91 2.83
N ILE A 160 2.66 0.42 1.71
CA ILE A 160 4.08 0.19 1.43
C ILE A 160 4.55 1.27 0.46
N THR A 161 5.50 2.09 0.92
CA THR A 161 5.89 3.34 0.23
C THR A 161 7.35 3.69 0.45
N TYR A 162 7.91 4.55 -0.40
CA TYR A 162 9.18 5.24 -0.13
C TYR A 162 8.99 6.50 0.75
N GLY A 163 7.76 7.01 0.88
CA GLY A 163 7.47 8.25 1.57
C GLY A 163 7.67 8.15 3.08
N ASP A 164 8.59 8.96 3.61
CA ASP A 164 8.82 9.09 5.04
C ASP A 164 7.63 9.73 5.79
N PRO A 165 7.63 9.73 7.14
CA PRO A 165 6.49 10.27 7.89
C PRO A 165 6.22 11.75 7.63
N THR A 166 7.24 12.56 7.30
CA THR A 166 7.06 13.97 6.93
C THR A 166 6.22 14.10 5.66
N ALA A 167 6.43 13.19 4.70
CA ALA A 167 5.71 13.17 3.43
C ALA A 167 4.34 12.49 3.51
N ARG A 168 4.14 11.48 4.38
CA ARG A 168 2.90 10.66 4.40
C ARG A 168 1.91 11.04 5.49
N MET A 169 2.38 11.42 6.68
CA MET A 169 1.48 11.72 7.81
C MET A 169 0.49 12.87 7.56
N PRO A 170 0.83 13.95 6.83
CA PRO A 170 -0.15 14.98 6.50
C PRO A 170 -1.39 14.46 5.76
N HIS A 171 -1.23 13.35 5.03
CA HIS A 171 -2.31 12.69 4.31
C HIS A 171 -2.99 11.63 5.16
N LEU A 172 -2.22 10.79 5.87
CA LEU A 172 -2.75 9.65 6.64
C LEU A 172 -3.43 10.05 7.95
N SER A 173 -2.96 11.10 8.63
CA SER A 173 -3.42 11.44 9.99
C SER A 173 -4.66 12.34 10.03
N ARG A 174 -5.47 12.35 8.96
CA ARG A 174 -6.70 13.16 8.91
C ARG A 174 -7.74 12.57 9.88
N PRO A 175 -8.33 13.36 10.80
CA PRO A 175 -9.26 12.84 11.81
C PRO A 175 -10.45 12.06 11.26
N VAL A 176 -10.91 12.43 10.05
CA VAL A 176 -12.04 11.77 9.36
C VAL A 176 -11.81 10.27 9.12
N PHE A 177 -10.56 9.82 9.03
CA PHE A 177 -10.26 8.41 8.77
C PHE A 177 -10.37 7.51 10.00
N ASN A 178 -10.32 8.10 11.20
CA ASN A 178 -10.51 7.42 12.48
C ASN A 178 -9.72 6.11 12.62
N TRP A 179 -8.43 6.13 12.27
CA TRP A 179 -7.55 4.97 12.43
C TRP A 179 -6.35 5.28 13.34
N LYS A 180 -5.78 4.23 13.93
CA LYS A 180 -4.47 4.27 14.61
C LYS A 180 -3.39 3.88 13.62
N ILE A 181 -2.24 4.56 13.66
CA ILE A 181 -1.15 4.35 12.72
C ILE A 181 0.05 3.76 13.45
N GLU A 182 0.54 2.63 12.96
CA GLU A 182 1.83 2.04 13.33
C GLU A 182 2.78 2.14 12.14
N LEU A 183 4.05 2.41 12.39
CA LEU A 183 5.07 2.57 11.35
C LEU A 183 6.13 1.48 11.49
N TYR A 184 6.52 0.90 10.36
CA TYR A 184 7.69 0.05 10.24
C TYR A 184 8.64 0.60 9.18
N ILE A 185 9.93 0.38 9.38
CA ILE A 185 10.99 0.75 8.44
C ILE A 185 11.76 -0.51 8.09
N ILE A 186 11.83 -0.81 6.79
CA ILE A 186 12.50 -2.02 6.29
C ILE A 186 13.57 -1.66 5.26
N PRO A 187 14.73 -2.36 5.28
CA PRO A 187 15.80 -2.11 4.32
C PRO A 187 15.38 -2.50 2.90
N ARG A 188 16.02 -1.90 1.89
CA ARG A 188 15.75 -2.26 0.49
C ARG A 188 16.15 -3.69 0.16
N PRO A 189 15.48 -4.31 -0.84
CA PRO A 189 15.92 -5.60 -1.38
C PRO A 189 17.40 -5.55 -1.82
N GLY A 190 18.18 -6.55 -1.42
CA GLY A 190 19.57 -6.71 -1.85
C GLY A 190 20.63 -6.12 -0.93
N ILE A 191 20.26 -5.34 0.09
CA ILE A 191 21.20 -4.91 1.14
C ILE A 191 21.22 -6.00 2.23
N GLN A 192 22.12 -6.98 2.09
CA GLN A 192 22.53 -7.84 3.20
C GLN A 192 23.83 -7.29 3.78
N LYS A 193 23.82 -6.87 5.05
CA LYS A 193 25.05 -6.51 5.76
C LYS A 193 25.97 -7.74 5.81
N PRO A 194 27.26 -7.63 5.47
CA PRO A 194 28.21 -8.71 5.70
C PRO A 194 28.39 -8.88 7.22
N GLY A 195 27.73 -9.86 7.83
CA GLY A 195 27.92 -10.23 9.23
C GLY A 195 26.67 -10.59 10.05
N ASP A 196 25.46 -10.44 9.53
CA ASP A 196 24.24 -10.57 10.34
C ASP A 196 23.76 -12.03 10.50
N SER A 197 24.38 -12.73 11.44
CA SER A 197 23.83 -13.91 12.08
C SER A 197 22.70 -13.51 13.04
N HIS A 198 21.45 -13.75 12.63
CA HIS A 198 20.24 -13.89 13.45
C HIS A 198 19.77 -12.75 14.39
N SER A 199 20.52 -11.67 14.66
CA SER A 199 20.15 -10.64 15.64
C SER A 199 19.31 -9.48 15.07
N ASN A 200 19.59 -8.99 13.85
CA ASN A 200 18.94 -7.79 13.28
C ASN A 200 17.54 -8.02 12.70
N VAL A 201 17.10 -9.28 12.55
CA VAL A 201 15.78 -9.61 11.98
C VAL A 201 14.63 -9.12 12.88
N LYS A 202 14.83 -9.09 14.20
CA LYS A 202 13.79 -8.66 15.14
C LYS A 202 13.56 -7.14 15.12
N SER A 203 14.60 -6.35 14.85
CA SER A 203 14.54 -4.88 15.01
C SER A 203 13.57 -4.20 14.04
N TYR A 204 13.40 -4.72 12.82
CA TYR A 204 12.51 -4.10 11.82
C TYR A 204 11.08 -4.66 11.86
N LEU A 205 10.85 -5.72 12.62
CA LEU A 205 9.53 -6.34 12.83
C LEU A 205 8.78 -5.73 14.02
N GLU A 206 9.39 -4.76 14.71
CA GLU A 206 8.77 -3.98 15.77
C GLU A 206 8.39 -2.59 15.25
N PRO A 207 7.21 -2.07 15.63
CA PRO A 207 6.78 -0.77 15.16
C PRO A 207 7.65 0.33 15.77
N ILE A 208 8.01 1.31 14.96
CA ILE A 208 8.77 2.48 15.38
C ILE A 208 7.86 3.41 16.18
N PRO A 209 8.22 3.79 17.42
CA PRO A 209 7.46 4.77 18.18
C PRO A 209 7.40 6.11 17.43
N LEU A 210 6.19 6.65 17.27
CA LEU A 210 5.97 7.95 16.65
C LEU A 210 5.73 9.01 17.72
N THR A 211 6.15 10.24 17.43
CA THR A 211 5.77 11.42 18.23
C THR A 211 4.26 11.69 18.13
N GLU A 212 3.72 12.55 18.98
CA GLU A 212 2.31 12.98 18.91
C GLU A 212 1.92 13.58 17.55
N LYS A 213 2.90 14.10 16.79
CA LYS A 213 2.71 14.64 15.44
C LYS A 213 2.82 13.58 14.34
N GLY A 214 3.00 12.30 14.70
CA GLY A 214 3.22 11.20 13.75
C GLY A 214 4.63 11.17 13.14
N LEU A 215 5.58 11.98 13.63
CA LEU A 215 6.95 12.02 13.08
C LEU A 215 7.87 11.04 13.83
N LEU A 216 8.99 10.70 13.19
CA LEU A 216 10.08 9.97 13.85
C LEU A 216 10.63 10.78 15.05
N PRO A 217 11.07 10.11 16.13
CA PRO A 217 11.77 10.76 17.24
C PRO A 217 13.02 11.51 16.76
N ALA A 218 13.37 12.62 17.41
CA ALA A 218 14.50 13.46 17.00
C ALA A 218 15.87 12.75 17.14
N ASP A 219 15.94 11.76 18.02
CA ASP A 219 17.08 10.89 18.27
C ASP A 219 17.07 9.62 17.39
N TYR A 220 16.04 9.42 16.57
CA TYR A 220 15.98 8.29 15.65
C TYR A 220 16.97 8.48 14.51
N VAL A 221 17.92 7.54 14.38
CA VAL A 221 18.92 7.53 13.30
C VAL A 221 18.48 6.54 12.23
N MET A 222 18.16 7.03 11.04
CA MET A 222 17.87 6.18 9.89
C MET A 222 19.12 5.43 9.45
N GLU A 223 19.06 4.09 9.48
CA GLU A 223 20.19 3.25 9.05
C GLU A 223 20.36 3.19 7.52
N ASP A 224 19.25 3.23 6.78
CA ASP A 224 19.22 3.24 5.31
C ASP A 224 18.38 4.45 4.85
N PRO A 225 18.99 5.47 4.22
CA PRO A 225 18.27 6.65 3.76
C PRO A 225 17.24 6.33 2.66
N ASP A 226 17.39 5.18 2.00
CA ASP A 226 16.49 4.73 0.94
C ASP A 226 15.58 3.58 1.42
N ALA A 227 15.39 3.42 2.74
CA ALA A 227 14.51 2.41 3.31
C ALA A 227 13.08 2.53 2.78
N HIS A 228 12.34 1.42 2.81
CA HIS A 228 10.91 1.43 2.55
C HIS A 228 10.14 1.52 3.88
N PHE A 229 9.03 2.25 3.86
CA PHE A 229 8.15 2.45 5.01
C PHE A 229 6.90 1.61 4.83
N ILE A 230 6.44 0.99 5.93
CA ILE A 230 5.13 0.34 6.00
C ILE A 230 4.31 1.06 7.04
N TYR A 231 3.21 1.69 6.62
CA TYR A 231 2.22 2.26 7.52
C TYR A 231 1.07 1.29 7.67
N ILE A 232 0.75 0.93 8.91
CA ILE A 232 -0.41 0.13 9.26
C ILE A 232 -1.44 1.07 9.88
N CYS A 233 -2.48 1.40 9.12
CA CYS A 233 -3.59 2.22 9.60
C CYS A 233 -4.77 1.31 9.96
N LYS A 234 -5.01 1.10 11.25
CA LYS A 234 -6.09 0.27 11.77
C LYS A 234 -7.32 1.10 12.10
N LYS A 235 -8.41 0.92 11.36
CA LYS A 235 -9.68 1.64 11.56
C LYS A 235 -10.27 1.29 12.93
N ILE A 236 -10.58 2.30 13.73
CA ILE A 236 -11.06 2.11 15.10
C ILE A 236 -12.50 1.58 15.05
N ASP A 237 -12.77 0.60 15.93
CA ASP A 237 -14.12 0.16 16.24
C ASP A 237 -14.63 0.92 17.46
N GLU A 238 -15.52 1.89 17.24
CA GLU A 238 -16.10 2.70 18.32
C GLU A 238 -16.92 1.85 19.31
N ARG A 239 -17.42 0.67 18.89
CA ARG A 239 -18.20 -0.23 19.75
C ARG A 239 -17.34 -0.90 20.82
N VAL A 240 -16.08 -1.19 20.49
CA VAL A 240 -15.12 -1.81 21.42
C VAL A 240 -14.52 -0.77 22.36
N ASP A 241 -14.27 0.47 21.89
CA ASP A 241 -13.67 1.53 22.72
C ASP A 241 -14.61 2.01 23.84
N LEU A 242 -15.93 1.96 23.61
CA LEU A 242 -16.92 2.25 24.65
C LEU A 242 -16.96 1.16 25.73
N SER A 243 -16.81 -0.12 25.36
CA SER A 243 -16.80 -1.23 26.33
C SER A 243 -15.61 -1.19 27.30
N ASN A 244 -14.44 -0.76 26.82
CA ASN A 244 -13.26 -0.58 27.68
C ASN A 244 -13.40 0.63 28.60
N LYS A 245 -14.04 1.73 28.15
CA LYS A 245 -14.28 2.90 29.00
C LYS A 245 -15.35 2.68 30.08
N SER A 246 -16.29 1.76 29.85
CA SER A 246 -17.31 1.39 30.85
C SER A 246 -16.87 0.31 31.84
N ALA A 247 -15.72 -0.35 31.61
CA ALA A 247 -15.15 -1.33 32.53
C ALA A 247 -14.24 -0.70 33.62
N ASP A 248 -13.89 0.58 33.45
CA ASP A 248 -13.05 1.37 34.36
C ASP A 248 -13.88 2.32 35.27
N ILE A 249 -15.18 2.06 35.44
CA ILE A 249 -16.07 2.82 36.35
C ILE A 249 -16.63 1.90 37.44
#